data_AF-A0A8S3QKV1-F1
#
_entry.id   AF-A0A8S3QKV1-F1
#
_cell.length_a   1.000
_cell.length_b   1.000
_cell.length_c   1.000
_cell.angle_alpha   90.00
_cell.angle_beta   90.00
_cell.angle_gamma   90.00
#
_symmetry.space_group_name_H-M   'P 1'
#
loop_
_entity.id
_entity.type
_entity.pdbx_description
1 polymer ?
#
loop_
_entity_poly.entity_id
_entity_poly.type
_entity_poly.pdbx_seq_one_letter_code
_entity_poly.pdbx_strand_id
1 'polypeptide(L)'
;MPGSSAIEEMMNEIQPDAETGKRTYLSLKEQRLHDWSTIRDDMYEAFISTEAPSTVSCHECNKEAQLFKCIDCTPWEMVCEDCLYRRHQYPHLHMFEAWRNEAFVGAVLKTPSWILSSHSDCDSNYFKSIVIIDVKGRQHKRNIQFCKCEPEAVTLVKYRLWPSTTKFPKLAFDMELLKWLYGLLIECHVSCKGFCEALKFRSSKYQRNYVNFQVLDIYKSLMTETFAEFRNFFQRTEFPDKLDNGTGCPACFSETFKRNTSVALEIKYLTFGEMKSLYIQNVICRTGCNPLAHCEKS
;
A
#
# COMPACT_ATOMS: atom_id res chain seq x y z
N MET A 1 -34.00 -39.97 -9.86
CA MET A 1 -32.59 -40.13 -9.50
C MET A 1 -31.95 -41.15 -10.44
N PRO A 2 -31.23 -40.66 -11.45
CA PRO A 2 -30.00 -41.24 -11.97
C PRO A 2 -28.87 -40.22 -11.72
N GLY A 3 -27.62 -40.53 -11.46
CA GLY A 3 -26.88 -41.78 -11.38
C GLY A 3 -25.41 -41.33 -11.33
N SER A 4 -24.71 -41.67 -10.25
CA SER A 4 -23.30 -41.36 -9.98
C SER A 4 -22.33 -41.81 -11.10
N SER A 5 -22.80 -42.56 -12.10
CA SER A 5 -21.94 -43.19 -13.10
C SER A 5 -21.48 -42.24 -14.21
N ALA A 6 -22.17 -41.13 -14.48
CA ALA A 6 -21.76 -40.22 -15.56
C ALA A 6 -20.51 -39.38 -15.20
N ILE A 7 -20.27 -39.14 -13.90
CA ILE A 7 -19.06 -38.46 -13.42
C ILE A 7 -17.90 -39.45 -13.32
N GLU A 8 -18.15 -40.69 -12.89
CA GLU A 8 -17.13 -41.75 -12.89
C GLU A 8 -16.69 -42.17 -14.31
N GLU A 9 -17.60 -42.17 -15.30
CA GLU A 9 -17.26 -42.46 -16.70
C GLU A 9 -16.41 -41.34 -17.35
N MET A 10 -16.59 -40.07 -16.96
CA MET A 10 -15.72 -38.97 -17.42
C MET A 10 -14.35 -38.95 -16.73
N MET A 11 -14.17 -39.70 -15.64
CA MET A 11 -12.92 -39.77 -14.86
C MET A 11 -11.99 -40.90 -15.31
N ASN A 12 -12.43 -41.81 -16.19
CA ASN A 12 -11.69 -43.03 -16.54
C ASN A 12 -11.04 -43.07 -17.93
N GLU A 13 -11.03 -41.98 -18.70
CA GLU A 13 -10.41 -41.96 -20.04
C GLU A 13 -9.37 -40.84 -20.21
N ILE A 14 -8.39 -40.75 -19.30
CA ILE A 14 -7.12 -40.09 -19.63
C ILE A 14 -5.98 -41.02 -19.22
N GLN A 15 -5.74 -42.04 -20.04
CA GLN A 15 -4.44 -42.70 -20.04
C GLN A 15 -3.38 -41.66 -20.44
N PRO A 16 -2.24 -41.58 -19.74
CA PRO A 16 -1.15 -40.72 -20.18
C PRO A 16 -0.65 -41.21 -21.54
N ASP A 17 -0.56 -40.30 -22.52
CA ASP A 17 0.20 -40.53 -23.75
C ASP A 17 1.65 -40.83 -23.35
N ALA A 18 1.98 -42.12 -23.34
CA ALA A 18 3.29 -42.64 -22.96
C ALA A 18 4.40 -42.29 -23.97
N GLU A 19 4.11 -41.51 -25.02
CA GLU A 19 5.01 -41.30 -26.14
C GLU A 19 5.75 -39.95 -26.15
N THR A 20 5.44 -38.98 -25.29
CA THR A 20 6.13 -37.67 -25.31
C THR A 20 6.78 -37.22 -24.01
N GLY A 21 6.68 -37.98 -22.92
CA GLY A 21 7.30 -37.62 -21.62
C GLY A 21 6.84 -36.26 -21.05
N LYS A 22 5.86 -35.61 -21.68
CA LYS A 22 5.33 -34.31 -21.27
C LYS A 22 4.13 -34.54 -20.37
N ARG A 23 4.27 -34.20 -19.09
CA ARG A 23 3.15 -34.19 -18.14
C ARG A 23 2.07 -33.22 -18.63
N THR A 24 0.82 -33.68 -18.64
CA THR A 24 -0.34 -32.86 -18.99
C THR A 24 -0.58 -31.76 -17.95
N TYR A 25 -1.24 -30.66 -18.34
CA TYR A 25 -1.59 -29.58 -17.40
C TYR A 25 -2.40 -30.09 -16.20
N LEU A 26 -3.32 -31.04 -16.43
CA LEU A 26 -4.16 -31.64 -15.40
C LEU A 26 -3.35 -32.46 -14.40
N SER A 27 -2.49 -33.37 -14.87
CA SER A 27 -1.64 -34.17 -13.97
C SER A 27 -0.67 -33.30 -13.16
N LEU A 28 -0.14 -32.21 -13.74
CA LEU A 28 0.65 -31.22 -13.01
C LEU A 28 -0.17 -30.45 -11.97
N LYS A 29 -1.45 -30.16 -12.24
CA LYS A 29 -2.34 -29.48 -11.28
C LYS A 29 -2.67 -30.39 -10.10
N GLU A 30 -2.98 -31.66 -10.36
CA GLU A 30 -3.25 -32.67 -9.32
C GLU A 30 -2.02 -32.91 -8.45
N GLN A 31 -0.85 -33.07 -9.08
CA GLN A 31 0.40 -33.20 -8.35
C GLN A 31 0.65 -31.99 -7.44
N ARG A 32 0.49 -30.75 -7.94
CA ARG A 32 0.63 -29.56 -7.08
C ARG A 32 -0.35 -29.55 -5.92
N LEU A 33 -1.61 -29.91 -6.15
CA LEU A 33 -2.61 -29.97 -5.07
C LEU A 33 -2.21 -30.99 -4.00
N HIS A 34 -1.70 -32.14 -4.41
CA HIS A 34 -1.15 -33.14 -3.51
C HIS A 34 0.07 -32.60 -2.75
N ASP A 35 1.06 -32.03 -3.45
CA ASP A 35 2.27 -31.45 -2.84
C ASP A 35 1.93 -30.34 -1.81
N TRP A 36 0.94 -29.49 -2.09
CA TRP A 36 0.47 -28.49 -1.12
C TRP A 36 -0.24 -29.12 0.08
N SER A 37 -0.93 -30.25 -0.10
CA SER A 37 -1.64 -30.93 0.98
C SER A 37 -0.69 -31.61 1.96
N THR A 38 0.42 -32.16 1.47
CA THR A 38 1.37 -32.92 2.31
C THR A 38 2.12 -32.04 3.29
N ILE A 39 2.35 -30.76 2.97
CA ILE A 39 3.10 -29.81 3.81
C ILE A 39 2.22 -28.77 4.50
N ARG A 40 0.89 -28.83 4.31
CA ARG A 40 -0.03 -27.79 4.80
C ARG A 40 0.02 -27.61 6.31
N ASP A 41 0.00 -28.73 7.04
CA ASP A 41 -0.03 -28.71 8.49
C ASP A 41 1.32 -28.28 9.06
N ASP A 42 2.43 -28.73 8.45
CA ASP A 42 3.78 -28.27 8.80
C ASP A 42 3.93 -26.74 8.63
N MET A 43 3.38 -26.17 7.55
CA MET A 43 3.38 -24.71 7.35
C MET A 43 2.58 -23.97 8.43
N TYR A 44 1.44 -24.54 8.86
CA TYR A 44 0.61 -23.97 9.91
C TYR A 44 1.33 -24.02 11.26
N GLU A 45 1.88 -25.16 11.64
CA GLU A 45 2.65 -25.33 12.88
C GLU A 45 3.89 -24.43 12.90
N ALA A 46 4.60 -24.32 11.78
CA ALA A 46 5.71 -23.38 11.64
C ALA A 46 5.26 -21.93 11.90
N PHE A 47 4.11 -21.50 11.37
CA PHE A 47 3.57 -20.18 11.64
C PHE A 47 3.20 -20.00 13.12
N ILE A 48 2.42 -20.92 13.70
CA ILE A 48 1.97 -20.83 15.10
C ILE A 48 3.14 -20.83 16.08
N SER A 49 4.19 -21.62 15.82
CA SER A 49 5.39 -21.66 16.65
C SER A 49 6.11 -20.31 16.78
N THR A 50 5.90 -19.40 15.82
CA THR A 50 6.47 -18.03 15.84
C THR A 50 5.56 -16.99 16.50
N GLU A 51 4.31 -17.35 16.80
CA GLU A 51 3.33 -16.43 17.39
C GLU A 51 3.49 -16.29 18.91
N ALA A 52 4.33 -17.10 19.56
CA ALA A 52 4.64 -17.04 20.99
C ALA A 52 6.15 -17.14 21.26
N PRO A 53 6.69 -16.44 22.28
CA PRO A 53 8.08 -16.59 22.69
C PRO A 53 8.38 -18.00 23.18
N SER A 54 9.45 -18.59 22.65
CA SER A 54 10.04 -19.83 23.17
C SER A 54 10.94 -19.60 24.40
N THR A 55 11.28 -18.34 24.69
CA THR A 55 12.14 -17.95 25.83
C THR A 55 11.66 -16.63 26.42
N VAL A 56 12.09 -16.31 27.64
CA VAL A 56 11.84 -15.01 28.29
C VAL A 56 12.98 -14.01 28.10
N SER A 57 13.99 -14.38 27.31
CA SER A 57 15.21 -13.61 27.11
C SER A 57 15.15 -12.83 25.80
N CYS A 58 15.64 -11.60 25.82
CA CYS A 58 15.77 -10.77 24.63
C CYS A 58 16.70 -11.44 23.61
N HIS A 59 16.24 -11.60 22.37
CA HIS A 59 17.03 -12.20 21.28
C HIS A 59 18.34 -11.45 20.99
N GLU A 60 18.40 -10.14 21.26
CA GLU A 60 19.57 -9.32 20.90
C GLU A 60 20.59 -9.18 22.04
N CYS A 61 20.14 -9.03 23.29
CA CYS A 61 21.04 -8.80 24.43
C CYS A 61 21.09 -9.95 25.44
N ASN A 62 20.32 -11.02 25.22
CA ASN A 62 20.20 -12.21 26.08
C ASN A 62 19.81 -11.94 27.54
N LYS A 63 19.27 -10.75 27.84
CA LYS A 63 18.75 -10.42 29.17
C LYS A 63 17.29 -10.87 29.28
N GLU A 64 16.95 -11.47 30.41
CA GLU A 64 15.54 -11.71 30.77
C GLU A 64 14.82 -10.37 30.92
N ALA A 65 13.70 -10.21 30.22
CA ALA A 65 12.93 -8.97 30.21
C ALA A 65 11.52 -9.21 29.66
N GLN A 66 10.65 -8.22 29.83
CA GLN A 66 9.43 -8.13 29.04
C GLN A 66 9.78 -8.09 27.55
N LEU A 67 9.21 -9.01 26.78
CA LEU A 67 9.46 -9.14 25.35
C LEU A 67 8.45 -8.34 24.52
N PHE A 68 8.97 -7.78 23.44
CA PHE A 68 8.26 -7.02 22.44
C PHE A 68 8.67 -7.49 21.05
N LYS A 69 7.77 -7.34 20.07
CA LYS A 69 8.08 -7.51 18.65
C LYS A 69 7.66 -6.30 17.84
N CYS A 70 8.41 -6.02 16.78
CA CYS A 70 7.98 -5.11 15.73
C CYS A 70 7.28 -5.92 14.64
N ILE A 71 6.03 -5.57 14.33
CA ILE A 71 5.24 -6.30 13.33
C ILE A 71 5.57 -5.90 11.87
N ASP A 72 6.53 -5.00 11.70
CA ASP A 72 6.92 -4.44 10.40
C ASP A 72 8.32 -4.84 9.96
N CYS A 73 9.28 -4.98 10.90
CA CYS A 73 10.66 -5.35 10.57
C CYS A 73 10.92 -6.85 10.69
N THR A 74 10.68 -7.39 11.89
CA THR A 74 11.11 -8.75 12.27
C THR A 74 10.05 -9.36 13.19
N PRO A 75 8.86 -9.70 12.66
CA PRO A 75 7.74 -10.18 13.47
C PRO A 75 8.00 -11.53 14.17
N TRP A 76 9.03 -12.26 13.76
CA TRP A 76 9.47 -13.52 14.39
C TRP A 76 10.53 -13.33 15.49
N GLU A 77 11.14 -12.15 15.61
CA GLU A 77 12.13 -11.87 16.66
C GLU A 77 11.52 -11.07 17.80
N MET A 78 11.88 -11.46 19.02
CA MET A 78 11.37 -10.87 20.25
C MET A 78 12.51 -10.29 21.07
N VAL A 79 12.40 -9.02 21.40
CA VAL A 79 13.47 -8.25 22.04
C VAL A 79 12.93 -7.46 23.22
N CYS A 80 13.81 -7.07 24.15
CA CYS A 80 13.44 -6.14 25.20
C CYS A 80 13.19 -4.74 24.63
N GLU A 81 12.53 -3.88 25.42
CA GLU A 81 12.18 -2.51 25.03
C GLU A 81 13.39 -1.67 24.58
N ASP A 82 14.53 -1.78 25.27
CA ASP A 82 15.75 -1.03 24.92
C ASP A 82 16.31 -1.42 23.55
N CYS A 83 16.35 -2.72 23.25
CA CYS A 83 16.81 -3.20 21.95
C CYS A 83 15.83 -2.81 20.86
N LEU A 84 14.52 -2.89 21.14
CA LEU A 84 13.49 -2.43 20.23
C LEU A 84 13.62 -0.94 19.92
N TYR A 85 13.86 -0.09 20.93
CA TYR A 85 14.08 1.34 20.77
C TYR A 85 15.34 1.64 19.95
N ARG A 86 16.46 0.93 20.21
CA ARG A 86 17.69 1.08 19.40
C ARG A 86 17.46 0.75 17.92
N ARG A 87 16.72 -0.32 17.62
CA ARG A 87 16.31 -0.67 16.24
C ARG A 87 15.45 0.41 15.57
N HIS A 88 14.73 1.19 16.36
CA HIS A 88 13.66 2.10 15.93
C HIS A 88 13.94 3.57 16.30
N GLN A 89 15.21 3.94 16.45
CA GLN A 89 15.61 5.30 16.83
C GLN A 89 15.29 6.37 15.78
N TYR A 90 15.07 5.96 14.53
CA TYR A 90 14.74 6.87 13.43
C TYR A 90 13.22 6.97 13.22
N PRO A 91 12.71 8.09 12.69
CA PRO A 91 11.29 8.23 12.32
C PRO A 91 10.73 7.02 11.55
N HIS A 92 9.75 6.33 12.13
CA HIS A 92 9.05 5.20 11.50
C HIS A 92 7.55 5.19 11.82
N LEU A 93 6.80 4.52 10.95
CA LEU A 93 5.38 4.20 11.12
C LEU A 93 5.16 2.73 11.51
N HIS A 94 6.14 2.12 12.17
CA HIS A 94 5.97 0.77 12.70
C HIS A 94 5.07 0.70 13.94
N MET A 95 4.47 -0.46 14.12
CA MET A 95 3.67 -0.84 15.29
C MET A 95 4.39 -1.94 16.08
N PHE A 96 4.04 -2.04 17.35
CA PHE A 96 4.68 -2.95 18.27
C PHE A 96 3.66 -3.80 19.02
N GLU A 97 4.06 -4.98 19.43
CA GLU A 97 3.26 -5.80 20.33
C GLU A 97 4.12 -6.22 21.53
N ALA A 98 3.52 -6.23 22.71
CA ALA A 98 4.13 -6.72 23.94
C ALA A 98 3.54 -8.09 24.27
N TRP A 99 4.38 -9.02 24.70
CA TRP A 99 3.94 -10.33 25.16
C TRP A 99 3.32 -10.24 26.57
N ARG A 100 2.01 -10.34 26.72
CA ARG A 100 1.33 -10.23 28.02
C ARG A 100 0.22 -11.26 28.14
N ASN A 101 0.11 -11.92 29.29
CA ASN A 101 -0.95 -12.89 29.57
C ASN A 101 -1.12 -13.91 28.43
N GLU A 102 0.00 -14.52 28.01
CA GLU A 102 0.04 -15.55 26.96
C GLU A 102 -0.40 -15.09 25.55
N ALA A 103 -0.46 -13.78 25.33
CA ALA A 103 -0.80 -13.22 24.02
C ALA A 103 0.01 -11.96 23.69
N PHE A 104 0.19 -11.72 22.40
CA PHE A 104 0.68 -10.42 21.93
C PHE A 104 -0.45 -9.40 21.92
N VAL A 105 -0.24 -8.31 22.66
CA VAL A 105 -1.15 -7.16 22.72
C VAL A 105 -0.48 -5.92 22.19
N GLY A 106 -1.26 -5.02 21.59
CA GLY A 106 -0.77 -3.76 21.04
C GLY A 106 0.03 -2.95 22.06
N ALA A 107 1.24 -2.53 21.69
CA ALA A 107 2.12 -1.74 22.54
C ALA A 107 2.35 -0.35 21.93
N VAL A 108 2.03 0.68 22.71
CA VAL A 108 2.38 2.06 22.38
C VAL A 108 3.71 2.37 23.06
N LEU A 109 4.79 2.44 22.28
CA LEU A 109 6.10 2.82 22.76
C LEU A 109 6.34 4.31 22.58
N LYS A 110 7.17 4.87 23.46
CA LYS A 110 7.63 6.25 23.31
C LYS A 110 8.54 6.32 22.09
N THR A 111 8.05 6.97 21.04
CA THR A 111 8.81 7.19 19.81
C THR A 111 9.43 8.60 19.83
N PRO A 112 10.63 8.77 19.25
CA PRO A 112 11.28 10.07 19.19
C PRO A 112 10.44 11.03 18.32
N SER A 113 10.52 12.33 18.64
CA SER A 113 9.96 13.36 17.80
C SER A 113 10.66 13.38 16.44
N TRP A 114 9.92 13.68 15.38
CA TRP A 114 10.48 13.79 14.04
C TRP A 114 11.04 15.20 13.87
N ILE A 115 12.34 15.28 13.60
CA ILE A 115 13.10 16.53 13.50
C ILE A 115 13.69 16.60 12.10
N LEU A 116 13.50 17.73 11.43
CA LEU A 116 13.98 17.93 10.07
C LEU A 116 15.29 18.70 10.16
N SER A 117 16.39 18.10 9.69
CA SER A 117 17.72 18.70 9.81
C SER A 117 17.80 20.11 9.22
N SER A 118 17.08 20.37 8.12
CA SER A 118 17.05 21.67 7.44
C SER A 118 16.48 22.83 8.26
N HIS A 119 15.79 22.54 9.38
CA HIS A 119 15.25 23.53 10.29
C HIS A 119 15.66 23.28 11.74
N SER A 120 16.66 22.43 12.00
CA SER A 120 17.03 22.06 13.37
C SER A 120 17.46 23.24 14.25
N ASP A 121 18.18 24.20 13.68
CA ASP A 121 18.74 25.38 14.38
C ASP A 121 17.84 26.64 14.30
N CYS A 122 16.58 26.51 13.87
CA CYS A 122 15.66 27.66 13.81
C CYS A 122 15.05 28.00 15.18
N ASP A 123 15.16 29.26 15.61
CA ASP A 123 14.54 29.74 16.86
C ASP A 123 13.00 29.68 16.85
N SER A 124 12.39 29.64 15.66
CA SER A 124 10.93 29.63 15.49
C SER A 124 10.31 28.23 15.43
N ASN A 125 11.08 27.21 15.79
CA ASN A 125 10.63 25.82 15.82
C ASN A 125 9.55 25.58 16.87
N TYR A 126 8.63 24.69 16.55
CA TYR A 126 7.65 24.17 17.50
C TYR A 126 7.28 22.74 17.15
N PHE A 127 6.74 22.01 18.12
CA PHE A 127 6.29 20.64 17.93
C PHE A 127 4.77 20.58 17.88
N LYS A 128 4.25 19.75 16.98
CA LYS A 128 2.82 19.50 16.85
C LYS A 128 2.56 18.02 16.61
N SER A 129 1.51 17.52 17.26
CA SER A 129 1.05 16.16 17.04
C SER A 129 0.22 16.06 15.76
N ILE A 130 0.60 15.12 14.88
CA ILE A 130 -0.10 14.77 13.65
C ILE A 130 -0.52 13.31 13.73
N VAL A 131 -1.74 13.00 13.29
CA VAL A 131 -2.17 11.63 13.03
C VAL A 131 -1.79 11.28 11.60
N ILE A 132 -1.09 10.17 11.41
CA ILE A 132 -0.64 9.71 10.10
C ILE A 132 -1.33 8.39 9.79
N ILE A 133 -1.91 8.27 8.60
CA ILE A 133 -2.38 6.99 8.06
C ILE A 133 -1.24 6.39 7.24
N ASP A 134 -0.73 5.23 7.66
CA ASP A 134 0.35 4.55 6.95
C ASP A 134 -0.14 3.77 5.72
N VAL A 135 0.81 3.21 4.96
CA VAL A 135 0.54 2.36 3.78
C VAL A 135 -0.35 1.12 4.07
N LYS A 136 -0.42 0.66 5.32
CA LYS A 136 -1.25 -0.48 5.75
C LYS A 136 -2.62 -0.05 6.29
N GLY A 137 -2.94 1.25 6.27
CA GLY A 137 -4.18 1.82 6.79
C GLY A 137 -4.22 1.99 8.31
N ARG A 138 -3.08 1.91 9.00
CA ARG A 138 -2.94 2.05 10.46
C ARG A 138 -2.75 3.52 10.83
N GLN A 139 -3.18 3.89 12.04
CA GLN A 139 -3.09 5.26 12.54
C GLN A 139 -1.91 5.43 13.49
N HIS A 140 -1.08 6.45 13.24
CA HIS A 140 0.08 6.77 14.04
C HIS A 140 -0.01 8.20 14.54
N LYS A 141 -0.06 8.38 15.87
CA LYS A 141 0.15 9.70 16.46
C LYS A 141 1.66 9.95 16.53
N ARG A 142 2.15 11.00 15.85
CA ARG A 142 3.56 11.39 15.85
C ARG A 142 3.71 12.86 16.20
N ASN A 143 4.75 13.16 16.97
CA ASN A 143 5.13 14.52 17.28
C ASN A 143 6.17 14.99 16.26
N ILE A 144 5.81 15.98 15.45
CA ILE A 144 6.62 16.47 14.33
C ILE A 144 7.06 17.89 14.60
N GLN A 145 8.33 18.20 14.31
CA GLN A 145 8.87 19.54 14.32
C GLN A 145 8.39 20.32 13.08
N PHE A 146 7.87 21.52 13.33
CA PHE A 146 7.52 22.52 12.33
C PHE A 146 8.30 23.81 12.62
N CYS A 147 8.35 24.69 11.62
CA CYS A 147 9.04 25.97 11.71
C CYS A 147 8.18 27.05 11.04
N LYS A 148 8.18 28.27 11.59
CA LYS A 148 7.41 29.39 11.00
C LYS A 148 8.00 29.89 9.67
N CYS A 149 9.19 29.43 9.29
CA CYS A 149 9.84 29.75 8.02
C CYS A 149 9.13 29.13 6.81
N GLU A 150 8.30 28.09 7.00
CA GLU A 150 7.56 27.46 5.90
C GLU A 150 6.17 26.97 6.32
N PRO A 151 5.25 26.75 5.36
CA PRO A 151 3.95 26.16 5.68
C PRO A 151 4.07 24.72 6.20
N GLU A 152 3.24 24.35 7.19
CA GLU A 152 3.21 22.99 7.75
C GLU A 152 3.04 21.89 6.69
N ALA A 153 2.26 22.17 5.64
CA ALA A 153 2.06 21.26 4.51
C ALA A 153 3.38 20.94 3.77
N VAL A 154 4.28 21.92 3.61
CA VAL A 154 5.57 21.74 2.95
C VAL A 154 6.48 20.87 3.81
N THR A 155 6.52 21.11 5.12
CA THR A 155 7.27 20.27 6.07
C THR A 155 6.80 18.82 6.01
N LEU A 156 5.49 18.57 5.99
CA LEU A 156 4.93 17.20 5.86
C LEU A 156 5.36 16.52 4.55
N VAL A 157 5.36 17.25 3.43
CA VAL A 157 5.82 16.72 2.14
C VAL A 157 7.29 16.30 2.19
N LYS A 158 8.15 17.04 2.90
CA LYS A 158 9.55 16.66 3.11
C LYS A 158 9.70 15.35 3.90
N TYR A 159 8.77 15.05 4.80
CA TYR A 159 8.67 13.76 5.48
C TYR A 159 8.01 12.65 4.64
N ARG A 160 7.75 12.89 3.34
CA ARG A 160 6.99 11.98 2.47
C ARG A 160 5.57 11.71 2.97
N LEU A 161 4.99 12.71 3.64
CA LEU A 161 3.60 12.69 4.08
C LEU A 161 2.78 13.70 3.29
N TRP A 162 1.60 13.29 2.84
CA TRP A 162 0.64 14.18 2.21
C TRP A 162 -0.36 14.72 3.24
N PRO A 163 -0.45 16.03 3.44
CA PRO A 163 -1.35 16.60 4.45
C PRO A 163 -2.82 16.51 4.01
N SER A 164 -3.74 16.31 4.97
CA SER A 164 -5.19 16.34 4.69
C SER A 164 -5.75 17.75 4.44
N THR A 165 -4.93 18.79 4.65
CA THR A 165 -5.26 20.20 4.42
C THR A 165 -3.98 21.01 4.36
N THR A 166 -3.97 22.10 3.59
CA THR A 166 -2.82 23.00 3.48
C THR A 166 -2.63 23.89 4.70
N LYS A 167 -3.69 24.10 5.50
CA LYS A 167 -3.67 24.96 6.69
C LYS A 167 -4.00 24.16 7.94
N PHE A 168 -3.12 24.24 8.93
CA PHE A 168 -3.24 23.58 10.23
C PHE A 168 -3.55 22.06 10.15
N PRO A 169 -2.83 21.26 9.35
CA PRO A 169 -3.02 19.81 9.28
C PRO A 169 -3.03 19.18 10.66
N LYS A 170 -4.03 18.32 10.92
CA LYS A 170 -4.08 17.40 12.06
C LYS A 170 -3.92 15.94 11.62
N LEU A 171 -4.11 15.70 10.32
CA LEU A 171 -4.06 14.42 9.67
C LEU A 171 -3.14 14.50 8.44
N ALA A 172 -2.36 13.46 8.21
CA ALA A 172 -1.59 13.26 7.01
C ALA A 172 -1.65 11.79 6.57
N PHE A 173 -1.29 11.54 5.32
CA PHE A 173 -1.25 10.22 4.71
C PHE A 173 0.19 9.93 4.30
N ASP A 174 0.64 8.70 4.52
CA ASP A 174 1.82 8.20 3.83
C ASP A 174 1.62 8.34 2.31
N MET A 175 2.57 8.95 1.60
CA MET A 175 2.43 9.14 0.16
C MET A 175 2.31 7.81 -0.58
N GLU A 176 2.95 6.73 -0.12
CA GLU A 176 2.85 5.41 -0.75
C GLU A 176 1.42 4.85 -0.65
N LEU A 177 0.68 5.16 0.42
CA LEU A 177 -0.74 4.83 0.52
C LEU A 177 -1.55 5.47 -0.62
N LEU A 178 -1.28 6.75 -0.90
CA LEU A 178 -2.00 7.49 -1.93
C LEU A 178 -1.59 7.06 -3.34
N LYS A 179 -0.34 6.61 -3.54
CA LYS A 179 0.10 5.96 -4.79
C LYS A 179 -0.66 4.66 -5.01
N TRP A 180 -0.81 3.81 -3.99
CA TRP A 180 -1.64 2.60 -4.07
C TRP A 180 -3.09 2.91 -4.43
N LEU A 181 -3.68 3.91 -3.78
CA LEU A 181 -5.03 4.36 -4.12
C LEU A 181 -5.13 4.80 -5.58
N TYR A 182 -4.18 5.60 -6.07
CA TYR A 182 -4.14 6.02 -7.47
C TYR A 182 -4.04 4.84 -8.43
N GLY A 183 -3.08 3.92 -8.21
CA GLY A 183 -2.91 2.72 -9.02
C GLY A 183 -4.16 1.84 -9.06
N LEU A 184 -4.78 1.58 -7.91
CA LEU A 184 -5.99 0.76 -7.81
C LEU A 184 -7.21 1.43 -8.46
N LEU A 185 -7.29 2.76 -8.44
CA LEU A 185 -8.34 3.51 -9.13
C LEU A 185 -8.22 3.38 -10.66
N ILE A 186 -7.00 3.51 -11.19
CA ILE A 186 -6.77 3.50 -12.64
C ILE A 186 -6.74 2.08 -13.21
N GLU A 187 -6.00 1.16 -12.59
CA GLU A 187 -5.77 -0.19 -13.12
C GLU A 187 -6.88 -1.16 -12.75
N CYS A 188 -7.42 -1.05 -11.52
CA CYS A 188 -8.36 -2.02 -10.98
C CYS A 188 -9.79 -1.48 -10.83
N HIS A 189 -10.02 -0.22 -11.17
CA HIS A 189 -11.33 0.46 -11.06
C HIS A 189 -11.95 0.39 -9.66
N VAL A 190 -11.11 0.28 -8.62
CA VAL A 190 -11.56 0.27 -7.23
C VAL A 190 -11.95 1.69 -6.82
N SER A 191 -13.20 1.89 -6.40
CA SER A 191 -13.63 3.20 -5.87
C SER A 191 -12.85 3.60 -4.61
N CYS A 192 -12.70 4.91 -4.36
CA CYS A 192 -12.06 5.42 -3.13
C CYS A 192 -12.73 4.86 -1.85
N LYS A 193 -14.06 4.72 -1.86
CA LYS A 193 -14.80 4.06 -0.77
C LYS A 193 -14.40 2.61 -0.61
N GLY A 194 -14.36 1.84 -1.70
CA GLY A 194 -13.94 0.43 -1.69
C GLY A 194 -12.51 0.25 -1.16
N PHE A 195 -11.60 1.15 -1.55
CA PHE A 195 -10.24 1.19 -1.00
C PHE A 195 -10.25 1.46 0.51
N CYS A 196 -11.02 2.44 0.98
CA CYS A 196 -11.13 2.73 2.41
C CYS A 196 -11.71 1.55 3.22
N GLU A 197 -12.69 0.82 2.67
CA GLU A 197 -13.20 -0.41 3.30
C GLU A 197 -12.14 -1.52 3.35
N ALA A 198 -11.34 -1.69 2.29
CA ALA A 198 -10.21 -2.62 2.29
C ALA A 198 -9.14 -2.24 3.36
N LEU A 199 -8.87 -0.95 3.55
CA LEU A 199 -7.98 -0.47 4.63
C LEU A 199 -8.55 -0.78 6.01
N LYS A 200 -9.86 -0.58 6.24
CA LYS A 200 -10.51 -0.93 7.51
C LYS A 200 -10.38 -2.43 7.79
N PHE A 201 -10.68 -3.27 6.79
CA PHE A 201 -10.53 -4.72 6.91
C PHE A 201 -9.09 -5.10 7.30
N ARG A 202 -8.10 -4.56 6.58
CA ARG A 202 -6.67 -4.87 6.81
C ARG A 202 -6.15 -4.37 8.15
N SER A 203 -6.62 -3.22 8.60
CA SER A 203 -6.18 -2.63 9.87
C SER A 203 -6.95 -3.16 11.09
N SER A 204 -8.08 -3.85 10.90
CA SER A 204 -9.00 -4.32 11.96
C SER A 204 -8.35 -5.07 13.15
N LYS A 205 -7.32 -5.89 12.92
CA LYS A 205 -6.54 -6.58 13.99
C LYS A 205 -5.83 -5.56 14.88
N TYR A 206 -5.14 -4.61 14.28
CA TYR A 206 -4.38 -3.56 14.97
C TYR A 206 -5.28 -2.49 15.55
N GLN A 207 -6.42 -2.27 14.91
CA GLN A 207 -7.44 -1.40 15.42
C GLN A 207 -7.93 -1.91 16.79
N ARG A 208 -8.43 -3.14 16.88
CA ARG A 208 -9.02 -3.66 18.14
C ARG A 208 -8.06 -3.63 19.35
N ASN A 209 -6.75 -3.74 19.09
CA ASN A 209 -5.74 -3.79 20.14
C ASN A 209 -5.21 -2.41 20.57
N TYR A 210 -5.59 -1.32 19.89
CA TYR A 210 -5.13 0.04 20.17
C TYR A 210 -6.32 0.96 20.44
N VAL A 211 -6.54 1.30 21.70
CA VAL A 211 -7.81 1.81 22.26
C VAL A 211 -8.22 3.24 21.81
N ASN A 212 -7.53 3.89 20.87
CA ASN A 212 -7.78 5.31 20.54
C ASN A 212 -7.68 5.63 19.04
N PHE A 213 -8.75 5.38 18.27
CA PHE A 213 -8.87 5.95 16.93
C PHE A 213 -9.16 7.43 17.01
N GLN A 214 -8.33 8.21 16.33
CA GLN A 214 -8.57 9.65 16.18
C GLN A 214 -9.27 9.95 14.86
N VAL A 215 -9.12 9.09 13.86
CA VAL A 215 -9.77 9.22 12.55
C VAL A 215 -10.79 8.11 12.39
N LEU A 216 -12.07 8.46 12.41
CA LEU A 216 -13.17 7.51 12.23
C LEU A 216 -13.55 7.34 10.75
N ASP A 217 -13.25 8.34 9.93
CA ASP A 217 -13.63 8.36 8.51
C ASP A 217 -12.46 8.86 7.62
N ILE A 218 -11.63 7.91 7.19
CA ILE A 218 -10.54 8.15 6.23
C ILE A 218 -11.10 8.62 4.87
N TYR A 219 -12.24 8.06 4.44
CA TYR A 219 -12.85 8.37 3.16
C TYR A 219 -13.21 9.86 3.07
N LYS A 220 -13.88 10.38 4.09
CA LYS A 220 -14.22 11.82 4.14
C LYS A 220 -12.99 12.72 4.03
N SER A 221 -11.88 12.31 4.66
CA SER A 221 -10.62 13.09 4.63
C SER A 221 -9.93 13.06 3.27
N LEU A 222 -10.09 11.98 2.49
CA LEU A 222 -9.54 11.88 1.14
C LEU A 222 -10.38 12.65 0.11
N MET A 223 -11.70 12.68 0.29
CA MET A 223 -12.64 13.30 -0.64
C MET A 223 -12.70 14.83 -0.54
N THR A 224 -12.10 15.45 0.47
CA THR A 224 -11.98 16.91 0.61
C THR A 224 -10.76 17.45 -0.15
N GLU A 225 -10.74 17.31 -1.48
CA GLU A 225 -9.67 17.74 -2.40
C GLU A 225 -8.26 17.15 -2.18
N THR A 226 -8.00 16.54 -1.02
CA THR A 226 -6.69 16.03 -0.59
C THR A 226 -6.12 15.06 -1.61
N PHE A 227 -6.93 14.08 -2.03
CA PHE A 227 -6.49 13.11 -3.02
C PHE A 227 -6.41 13.70 -4.43
N ALA A 228 -7.28 14.63 -4.78
CA ALA A 228 -7.21 15.31 -6.08
C ALA A 228 -5.90 16.09 -6.24
N GLU A 229 -5.51 16.85 -5.22
CA GLU A 229 -4.24 17.59 -5.19
C GLU A 229 -3.02 16.64 -5.17
N PHE A 230 -3.11 15.52 -4.44
CA PHE A 230 -2.05 14.50 -4.49
C PHE A 230 -1.85 13.96 -5.91
N ARG A 231 -2.93 13.67 -6.65
CA ARG A 231 -2.83 13.20 -8.03
C ARG A 231 -2.12 14.23 -8.93
N ASN A 232 -2.43 15.52 -8.77
CA ASN A 232 -1.75 16.57 -9.52
C ASN A 232 -0.25 16.61 -9.22
N PHE A 233 0.11 16.56 -7.94
CA PHE A 233 1.51 16.47 -7.50
C PHE A 233 2.20 15.23 -8.08
N PHE A 234 1.60 14.06 -7.92
CA PHE A 234 2.16 12.77 -8.34
C PHE A 234 2.38 12.70 -9.85
N GLN A 235 1.44 13.21 -10.66
CA GLN A 235 1.60 13.30 -12.10
C GLN A 235 2.81 14.14 -12.50
N ARG A 236 2.99 15.31 -11.87
CA ARG A 236 4.12 16.21 -12.16
C ARG A 236 5.47 15.61 -11.78
N THR A 237 5.52 14.80 -10.71
CA THR A 237 6.78 14.24 -10.21
C THR A 237 7.19 12.96 -10.93
N GLU A 238 6.26 12.06 -11.22
CA GLU A 238 6.58 10.76 -11.85
C GLU A 238 6.48 10.81 -13.38
N PHE A 239 5.66 11.72 -13.92
CA PHE A 239 5.44 11.88 -15.36
C PHE A 239 5.62 13.35 -15.78
N PRO A 240 6.82 13.93 -15.62
CA PRO A 240 7.06 15.30 -16.00
C PRO A 240 6.80 15.49 -17.51
N ASP A 241 6.19 16.63 -17.87
CA ASP A 241 5.75 17.01 -19.23
C ASP A 241 6.86 16.98 -20.32
N LYS A 242 8.09 16.57 -20.00
CA LYS A 242 9.27 16.51 -20.89
C LYS A 242 9.51 15.18 -21.59
N LEU A 243 8.63 14.18 -21.44
CA LEU A 243 8.69 12.95 -22.23
C LEU A 243 7.91 13.04 -23.56
N ASP A 244 7.23 14.16 -23.81
CA ASP A 244 6.72 14.51 -25.13
C ASP A 244 7.73 15.46 -25.81
N ASN A 245 8.55 14.92 -26.71
CA ASN A 245 9.50 15.68 -27.52
C ASN A 245 8.84 16.35 -28.75
N GLY A 246 7.51 16.50 -28.75
CA GLY A 246 6.79 17.14 -29.84
C GLY A 246 6.74 16.29 -31.10
N THR A 247 7.02 14.99 -31.01
CA THR A 247 6.70 14.08 -32.11
C THR A 247 5.20 13.86 -32.09
N GLY A 248 4.48 14.71 -32.82
CA GLY A 248 3.04 14.63 -32.95
C GLY A 248 2.62 13.20 -33.27
N CYS A 249 1.69 12.66 -32.47
CA CYS A 249 1.13 11.34 -32.66
C CYS A 249 0.62 11.20 -34.11
N PRO A 250 1.15 10.25 -34.91
CA PRO A 250 0.72 10.08 -36.31
C PRO A 250 -0.77 9.75 -36.46
N ALA A 251 -1.42 9.25 -35.39
CA ALA A 251 -2.85 8.95 -35.38
C ALA A 251 -3.74 10.17 -35.05
N CYS A 252 -3.16 11.28 -34.57
CA CYS A 252 -3.88 12.50 -34.20
C CYS A 252 -3.73 13.62 -35.25
N PHE A 253 -3.28 13.31 -36.46
CA PHE A 253 -3.37 14.24 -37.58
C PHE A 253 -4.83 14.39 -38.03
N SER A 254 -5.55 15.30 -37.38
CA SER A 254 -6.52 16.12 -38.08
C SER A 254 -6.41 17.56 -37.57
N GLU A 255 -6.31 18.48 -38.53
CA GLU A 255 -6.01 19.89 -38.33
C GLU A 255 -7.09 20.58 -37.51
N THR A 256 -7.00 20.61 -36.18
CA THR A 256 -7.50 21.70 -35.31
C THR A 256 -7.20 21.44 -33.84
N PHE A 257 -5.95 21.66 -33.42
CA PHE A 257 -5.69 21.97 -32.01
C PHE A 257 -4.86 23.26 -31.94
N LYS A 258 -5.52 24.38 -32.28
CA LYS A 258 -4.99 25.70 -31.93
C LYS A 258 -4.95 25.77 -30.41
N ARG A 259 -3.72 25.94 -29.91
CA ARG A 259 -3.35 26.27 -28.54
C ARG A 259 -4.40 27.18 -27.90
N ASN A 260 -4.99 26.74 -26.80
CA ASN A 260 -5.58 27.64 -25.82
C ASN A 260 -5.09 27.23 -24.43
N THR A 261 -4.36 28.13 -23.80
CA THR A 261 -3.78 28.11 -22.45
C THR A 261 -4.84 28.17 -21.34
N SER A 262 -5.96 27.46 -21.51
CA SER A 262 -7.11 27.50 -20.59
C SER A 262 -7.51 26.14 -20.00
N VAL A 263 -6.88 25.03 -20.43
CA VAL A 263 -7.29 23.66 -20.03
C VAL A 263 -6.85 23.28 -18.60
N ALA A 264 -6.04 24.09 -17.93
CA ALA A 264 -5.59 23.81 -16.57
C ALA A 264 -6.70 23.90 -15.49
N LEU A 265 -7.90 24.40 -15.84
CA LEU A 265 -9.00 24.58 -14.88
C LEU A 265 -10.14 23.54 -15.00
N GLU A 266 -10.14 22.67 -16.01
CA GLU A 266 -11.23 21.70 -16.25
C GLU A 266 -10.97 20.28 -15.71
N ILE A 267 -9.85 20.04 -15.00
CA ILE A 267 -9.60 18.72 -14.37
C ILE A 267 -10.40 18.54 -13.07
N LYS A 268 -10.98 19.61 -12.51
CA LYS A 268 -11.74 19.57 -11.25
C LYS A 268 -13.02 18.73 -11.30
N TYR A 269 -13.54 18.40 -12.49
CA TYR A 269 -14.86 17.79 -12.63
C TYR A 269 -14.92 16.60 -13.59
N LEU A 270 -13.79 16.02 -13.98
CA LEU A 270 -13.81 14.88 -14.89
C LEU A 270 -14.44 13.65 -14.22
N THR A 271 -15.56 13.22 -14.78
CA THR A 271 -16.21 11.96 -14.44
C THR A 271 -15.30 10.78 -14.82
N PHE A 272 -15.56 9.62 -14.23
CA PHE A 272 -14.78 8.39 -14.45
C PHE A 272 -14.56 8.04 -15.94
N GLY A 273 -15.49 8.42 -16.82
CA GLY A 273 -15.38 8.20 -18.27
C GLY A 273 -14.39 9.14 -18.99
N GLU A 274 -14.19 10.36 -18.50
CA GLU A 274 -13.31 11.34 -19.15
C GLU A 274 -11.83 11.09 -18.79
N MET A 275 -11.57 10.56 -17.60
CA MET A 275 -10.24 10.04 -17.23
C MET A 275 -9.82 8.84 -18.08
N LYS A 276 -10.79 8.00 -18.52
CA LYS A 276 -10.56 6.85 -19.40
C LYS A 276 -10.08 7.30 -20.78
N SER A 277 -10.64 8.38 -21.34
CA SER A 277 -10.19 8.93 -22.64
C SER A 277 -8.75 9.43 -22.59
N LEU A 278 -8.41 10.20 -21.55
CA LEU A 278 -7.05 10.73 -21.34
C LEU A 278 -6.02 9.64 -21.01
N TYR A 279 -6.39 8.63 -20.22
CA TYR A 279 -5.48 7.52 -19.90
C TYR A 279 -5.27 6.58 -21.08
N ILE A 280 -6.35 6.19 -21.79
CA ILE A 280 -6.25 5.34 -22.98
C ILE A 280 -5.45 6.06 -24.09
N GLN A 281 -5.68 7.35 -24.31
CA GLN A 281 -4.87 8.12 -25.27
C GLN A 281 -3.38 8.15 -24.88
N ASN A 282 -3.05 8.28 -23.60
CA ASN A 282 -1.67 8.32 -23.11
C ASN A 282 -0.98 6.94 -23.06
N VAL A 283 -1.71 5.85 -22.78
CA VAL A 283 -1.18 4.48 -22.75
C VAL A 283 -1.05 3.90 -24.16
N ILE A 284 -2.04 4.12 -25.04
CA ILE A 284 -1.95 3.73 -26.47
C ILE A 284 -0.79 4.45 -27.16
N CYS A 285 -0.51 5.71 -26.80
CA CYS A 285 0.66 6.44 -27.30
C CYS A 285 2.01 5.83 -26.89
N ARG A 286 2.10 5.08 -25.77
CA ARG A 286 3.37 4.61 -25.22
C ARG A 286 3.74 3.17 -25.56
N THR A 287 2.78 2.29 -25.88
CA THR A 287 3.08 0.86 -26.11
C THR A 287 3.20 0.47 -27.58
N GLY A 288 2.87 1.35 -28.54
CA GLY A 288 3.03 1.06 -29.98
C GLY A 288 2.26 -0.17 -30.50
N CYS A 289 1.41 -0.79 -29.68
CA CYS A 289 0.68 -2.01 -30.02
C CYS A 289 -0.81 -1.81 -29.76
N ASN A 290 -1.59 -1.82 -30.84
CA ASN A 290 -3.03 -2.03 -30.79
C ASN A 290 -3.30 -3.52 -30.48
N PRO A 291 -3.96 -3.88 -29.36
CA PRO A 291 -4.24 -5.28 -29.03
C PRO A 291 -5.33 -5.93 -29.91
N LEU A 292 -5.88 -5.22 -30.90
CA LEU A 292 -6.98 -5.72 -31.75
C LEU A 292 -6.59 -5.94 -33.23
N ALA A 293 -5.30 -5.92 -33.58
CA ALA A 293 -4.87 -6.30 -34.92
C ALA A 293 -4.72 -7.83 -35.03
N HIS A 294 -5.85 -8.53 -35.18
CA HIS A 294 -5.84 -9.89 -35.73
C HIS A 294 -5.34 -9.83 -37.18
N CYS A 295 -4.18 -10.44 -37.40
CA CYS A 295 -3.62 -10.72 -38.71
C CYS A 295 -4.29 -11.98 -39.25
N GLU A 296 -5.32 -11.83 -40.09
CA GLU A 296 -5.75 -12.90 -41.00
C GLU A 296 -4.83 -12.84 -42.23
N LYS A 297 -4.03 -13.90 -42.40
CA LYS A 297 -3.30 -14.22 -43.63
C LYS A 297 -3.98 -15.42 -44.28
N SER A 298 -4.72 -15.16 -45.36
CA SER A 298 -4.75 -15.87 -46.65
C SER A 298 -5.95 -15.41 -47.45
#